data_AF-D2QV81-F1
#
_entry.id   AF-D2QV81-F1
#
_cell.length_a   1.000
_cell.length_b   1.000
_cell.length_c   1.000
_cell.angle_alpha   90.00
_cell.angle_beta   90.00
_cell.angle_gamma   90.00
#
_symmetry.space_group_name_H-M   'P 1'
#
loop_
_entity.id
_entity.type
_entity.pdbx_description
1 polymer ?
#
loop_
_entity_poly.entity_id
_entity_poly.type
_entity_poly.pdbx_seq_one_letter_code
_entity_poly.pdbx_strand_id
1 'polypeptide(L)'
;MLTINSQLMDRLVKLRMKQPKRIMREMAAAVLLGQLNIDQAAERYKVNRMTVLRWIRKIEEEAKAKKQAASTDPDLLPPSSRKSNRPSTPEDQVNQLRAKVRSLEEELETANFKTLYYSTLVRVAKHELGVDIEKKSVTKPSGSC
;
A
#
# COMPACT_ATOMS: atom_id res chain seq x y z
N MET A 1 -39.88 34.31 12.80
CA MET A 1 -38.53 34.45 13.38
C MET A 1 -37.96 33.17 14.02
N LEU A 2 -38.76 32.14 14.38
CA LEU A 2 -38.26 30.94 15.08
C LEU A 2 -37.57 29.88 14.19
N THR A 3 -37.80 29.90 12.88
CA THR A 3 -37.34 28.85 11.93
C THR A 3 -35.86 28.96 11.54
N ILE A 4 -35.27 30.15 11.66
CA ILE A 4 -33.87 30.39 11.25
C ILE A 4 -32.91 29.78 12.28
N ASN A 5 -33.25 29.87 13.56
CA ASN A 5 -32.41 29.32 14.64
C ASN A 5 -32.38 27.79 14.65
N SER A 6 -33.48 27.11 14.31
CA SER A 6 -33.50 25.64 14.23
C SER A 6 -32.65 25.11 13.07
N GLN A 7 -32.75 25.72 11.89
CA GLN A 7 -31.93 25.34 10.74
C GLN A 7 -30.42 25.59 10.95
N LEU A 8 -30.07 26.66 11.68
CA LEU A 8 -28.69 26.99 12.01
C LEU A 8 -28.12 25.96 13.01
N MET A 9 -28.90 25.59 14.03
CA MET A 9 -28.54 24.53 14.97
C MET A 9 -28.35 23.17 14.26
N ASP A 10 -29.23 22.80 13.34
CA ASP A 10 -29.09 21.56 12.56
C ASP A 10 -27.83 21.56 11.68
N ARG A 11 -27.47 22.71 11.10
CA ARG A 11 -26.23 22.85 10.31
C ARG A 11 -25.00 22.73 11.20
N LEU A 12 -25.01 23.36 12.38
CA LEU A 12 -23.91 23.27 13.35
C LEU A 12 -23.74 21.85 13.88
N VAL A 13 -24.82 21.13 14.17
CA VAL A 13 -24.77 19.72 14.57
C VAL A 13 -24.22 18.86 13.43
N LYS A 14 -24.67 19.05 12.18
CA LYS A 14 -24.15 18.32 11.01
C LYS A 14 -22.65 18.58 10.79
N LEU A 15 -22.19 19.82 10.97
CA LEU A 15 -20.77 20.18 10.87
C LEU A 15 -19.96 19.57 12.01
N ARG A 16 -20.43 19.68 13.26
CA ARG A 16 -19.82 19.04 14.44
C ARG A 16 -19.74 17.53 14.30
N MET A 17 -20.71 16.90 13.63
CA MET A 17 -20.73 15.45 13.39
C MET A 17 -19.90 15.00 12.18
N LYS A 18 -19.58 15.91 11.24
CA LYS A 18 -18.72 15.60 10.08
C LYS A 18 -17.22 15.57 10.45
N GLN A 19 -16.78 16.49 11.31
CA GLN A 19 -15.39 16.56 11.78
C GLN A 19 -14.87 15.25 12.45
N PRO A 20 -15.57 14.65 13.43
CA PRO A 20 -15.10 13.42 14.08
C PRO A 20 -15.09 12.23 13.14
N LYS A 21 -15.97 12.18 12.12
CA LYS A 21 -15.96 11.12 11.11
C LYS A 21 -14.72 11.19 10.21
N ARG A 22 -14.28 12.40 9.86
CA ARG A 22 -13.07 12.59 9.04
C ARG A 22 -11.82 12.19 9.83
N ILE A 23 -11.68 12.70 11.05
CA ILE A 23 -10.57 12.36 11.96
C ILE A 23 -10.51 10.85 12.22
N MET A 24 -11.66 10.23 12.48
CA MET A 24 -11.77 8.78 12.63
C MET A 24 -11.24 8.02 11.42
N ARG A 25 -11.61 8.44 10.20
CA ARG A 25 -11.18 7.80 8.96
C ARG A 25 -9.70 7.98 8.68
N GLU A 26 -9.18 9.19 8.90
CA GLU A 26 -7.76 9.49 8.73
C GLU A 26 -6.92 8.66 9.71
N MET A 27 -7.32 8.60 10.99
CA MET A 27 -6.65 7.79 12.00
C MET A 27 -6.68 6.30 11.65
N ALA A 28 -7.85 5.74 11.33
CA ALA A 28 -7.95 4.32 11.00
C ALA A 28 -7.19 3.96 9.72
N ALA A 29 -7.15 4.85 8.72
CA ALA A 29 -6.33 4.66 7.52
C ALA A 29 -4.84 4.61 7.86
N ALA A 30 -4.34 5.49 8.72
CA ALA A 30 -2.94 5.47 9.15
C ALA A 30 -2.57 4.17 9.89
N VAL A 31 -3.49 3.62 10.69
CA VAL A 31 -3.28 2.32 11.36
C VAL A 31 -3.30 1.15 10.36
N LEU A 32 -4.26 1.12 9.44
CA LEU A 32 -4.36 0.05 8.43
C LEU A 32 -3.19 0.04 7.44
N LEU A 33 -2.60 1.21 7.16
CA LEU A 33 -1.39 1.35 6.34
C LEU A 33 -0.09 1.01 7.08
N GLY A 34 -0.17 0.69 8.38
CA GLY A 34 1.00 0.38 9.21
C GLY A 34 1.87 1.59 9.55
N GLN A 35 1.39 2.82 9.30
CA GLN A 35 2.12 4.05 9.62
C GLN A 35 2.09 4.38 11.12
N LEU A 36 1.06 3.91 11.83
CA LEU A 36 0.90 4.07 13.27
C LEU A 36 0.44 2.75 13.89
N ASN A 37 1.03 2.37 15.03
CA ASN A 37 0.49 1.29 15.85
C ASN A 37 -0.79 1.76 16.57
N ILE A 38 -1.65 0.82 17.00
CA ILE A 38 -2.89 1.09 17.73
C ILE A 38 -2.64 1.94 18.96
N ASP A 39 -1.57 1.64 19.70
CA ASP A 39 -1.22 2.36 20.94
C ASP A 39 -0.72 3.78 20.63
N GLN A 40 0.04 3.96 19.56
CA GLN A 40 0.49 5.28 19.08
C GLN A 40 -0.68 6.13 18.54
N ALA A 41 -1.64 5.51 17.87
CA ALA A 41 -2.85 6.17 17.41
C ALA A 41 -3.74 6.60 18.59
N ALA A 42 -3.88 5.76 19.61
CA ALA A 42 -4.60 6.08 20.83
C ALA A 42 -4.00 7.32 21.52
N GLU A 43 -2.68 7.37 21.64
CA GLU A 43 -1.96 8.49 22.25
C GLU A 43 -2.07 9.78 21.41
N ARG A 44 -1.79 9.71 20.10
CA ARG A 44 -1.84 10.88 19.20
C ARG A 44 -3.23 11.52 19.12
N TYR A 45 -4.26 10.70 19.06
CA TYR A 45 -5.63 11.17 18.92
C TYR A 45 -6.36 11.31 20.26
N LYS A 46 -5.66 11.07 21.38
CA LYS A 46 -6.19 11.12 22.76
C LYS A 46 -7.47 10.33 22.92
N VAL A 47 -7.51 9.13 22.34
CA VAL A 47 -8.65 8.22 22.37
C VAL A 47 -8.25 6.89 22.99
N ASN A 48 -9.21 6.21 23.61
CA ASN A 48 -8.95 4.90 24.18
C ASN A 48 -8.63 3.87 23.07
N ARG A 49 -7.77 2.89 23.37
CA ARG A 49 -7.41 1.78 22.48
C ARG A 49 -8.63 1.04 21.92
N MET A 50 -9.65 0.85 22.76
CA MET A 50 -10.93 0.23 22.37
C MET A 50 -11.72 1.07 21.35
N THR A 51 -11.62 2.39 21.45
CA THR A 51 -12.24 3.31 20.49
C THR A 51 -11.55 3.22 19.13
N VAL A 52 -10.22 3.14 19.11
CA VAL A 52 -9.43 2.92 17.90
C VAL A 52 -9.87 1.64 17.19
N LEU A 53 -9.93 0.53 17.91
CA LEU A 53 -10.37 -0.76 17.37
C LEU A 53 -11.82 -0.72 16.85
N ARG A 54 -12.73 -0.07 17.59
CA ARG A 54 -14.12 0.13 17.15
C ARG A 54 -14.20 0.92 15.86
N TRP A 55 -13.37 1.95 15.70
CA TRP A 55 -13.34 2.79 14.51
C TRP A 55 -12.80 2.04 13.29
N ILE A 56 -11.76 1.22 13.48
CA ILE A 56 -11.23 0.34 12.42
C ILE A 56 -12.32 -0.64 11.96
N ARG A 57 -12.95 -1.35 12.90
CA ARG A 57 -14.03 -2.30 12.59
C ARG A 57 -15.18 -1.63 11.83
N LYS A 58 -15.60 -0.45 12.27
CA LYS A 58 -16.67 0.32 11.60
C LYS A 58 -16.33 0.66 10.15
N ILE A 59 -15.08 1.01 9.87
CA ILE A 59 -14.63 1.35 8.51
C ILE A 59 -14.57 0.12 7.63
N GLU A 60 -14.14 -1.03 8.17
CA GLU A 60 -14.18 -2.31 7.46
C GLU A 60 -15.61 -2.73 7.12
N GLU A 61 -16.56 -2.58 8.05
CA GLU A 61 -17.98 -2.83 7.82
C GLU A 61 -18.56 -1.89 6.76
N GLU A 62 -18.27 -0.58 6.82
CA GLU A 62 -18.66 0.38 5.79
C GLU A 62 -18.09 0.02 4.41
N ALA A 63 -16.84 -0.47 4.35
CA ALA A 63 -16.22 -0.92 3.11
C ALA A 63 -16.87 -2.20 2.55
N LYS A 64 -17.23 -3.15 3.43
CA LYS A 64 -17.96 -4.37 3.06
C LYS A 64 -19.35 -4.05 2.52
N ALA A 65 -20.09 -3.18 3.21
CA ALA A 65 -21.42 -2.74 2.79
C ALA A 65 -21.40 -2.02 1.44
N LYS A 66 -20.40 -1.15 1.19
CA LYS A 66 -20.23 -0.49 -0.12
C LYS A 66 -19.95 -1.49 -1.25
N LYS A 67 -19.14 -2.51 -1.00
CA LYS A 67 -18.85 -3.57 -1.99
C LYS A 67 -20.12 -4.37 -2.34
N GLN A 68 -20.96 -4.64 -1.34
CA GLN A 68 -22.24 -5.33 -1.56
C GLN A 68 -23.24 -4.43 -2.31
N ALA A 69 -23.37 -3.15 -1.93
CA ALA A 69 -24.25 -2.21 -2.62
C ALA A 69 -23.85 -1.98 -4.09
N ALA A 70 -22.55 -1.95 -4.40
CA ALA A 70 -22.06 -1.84 -5.78
C ALA A 70 -22.30 -3.10 -6.64
N SER A 71 -22.73 -4.21 -6.03
CA SER A 71 -23.07 -5.46 -6.74
C SER A 71 -24.57 -5.64 -6.97
N THR A 72 -25.41 -4.71 -6.50
CA THR A 72 -26.88 -4.80 -6.55
C THR A 72 -27.49 -3.62 -7.33
N ASP A 73 -26.91 -3.29 -8.48
CA ASP A 73 -27.54 -2.38 -9.43
C ASP A 73 -27.48 -3.02 -10.82
N PRO A 74 -28.51 -3.78 -11.23
CA PRO A 74 -28.60 -4.36 -12.56
C PRO A 74 -29.47 -3.44 -13.42
N ASP A 75 -29.01 -2.23 -13.74
CA ASP A 75 -29.53 -1.59 -14.95
C ASP A 75 -28.58 -0.59 -15.57
N LEU A 76 -28.39 -0.78 -16.88
CA LEU A 76 -27.76 0.10 -17.86
C LEU A 76 -26.21 0.18 -17.86
N LEU A 77 -25.58 -0.62 -18.73
CA LEU A 77 -24.78 -0.18 -19.91
C LEU A 77 -24.09 -1.38 -20.64
N PRO A 78 -23.78 -1.28 -21.96
CA PRO A 78 -23.56 -2.42 -22.88
C PRO A 78 -22.15 -3.06 -22.79
N PRO A 79 -21.91 -4.25 -23.41
CA PRO A 79 -20.76 -5.09 -23.09
C PRO A 79 -19.48 -4.53 -23.72
N SER A 80 -18.67 -3.85 -22.91
CA SER A 80 -17.27 -3.65 -23.24
C SER A 80 -16.53 -4.96 -22.97
N SER A 81 -16.04 -5.58 -24.04
CA SER A 81 -15.11 -6.71 -24.01
C SER A 81 -13.82 -6.32 -23.30
N ARG A 82 -13.83 -6.40 -21.96
CA ARG A 82 -12.61 -6.42 -21.16
C ARG A 82 -12.60 -7.70 -20.36
N LYS A 83 -11.59 -8.50 -20.68
CA LYS A 83 -11.15 -9.72 -20.01
C LYS A 83 -11.67 -9.78 -18.58
N SER A 84 -12.41 -10.85 -18.32
CA SER A 84 -12.91 -11.28 -17.02
C SER A 84 -11.91 -10.98 -15.90
N ASN A 85 -12.06 -9.81 -15.26
CA ASN A 85 -11.55 -9.58 -13.92
C ASN A 85 -12.63 -10.10 -12.98
N ARG A 86 -12.70 -11.43 -12.88
CA ARG A 86 -13.35 -12.09 -11.74
C ARG A 86 -12.76 -11.42 -10.48
N PRO A 87 -13.58 -10.93 -9.53
CA PRO A 87 -13.04 -10.43 -8.27
C PRO A 87 -12.36 -11.61 -7.60
N SER A 88 -11.02 -11.63 -7.71
CA SER A 88 -10.19 -12.57 -6.99
C SER A 88 -10.53 -12.41 -5.52
N THR A 89 -10.81 -13.52 -4.85
CA THR A 89 -11.05 -13.48 -3.42
C THR A 89 -9.82 -12.85 -2.76
N PRO A 90 -9.96 -12.15 -1.62
CA PRO A 90 -8.80 -11.56 -0.95
C PRO A 90 -7.69 -12.60 -0.70
N GLU A 91 -8.04 -13.89 -0.56
CA GLU A 91 -7.08 -14.98 -0.44
C GLU A 91 -6.30 -15.25 -1.73
N ASP A 92 -6.95 -15.23 -2.89
CA ASP A 92 -6.28 -15.40 -4.19
C ASP A 92 -5.24 -14.29 -4.43
N GLN A 93 -5.55 -13.05 -4.02
CA GLN A 93 -4.63 -11.92 -4.11
C GLN A 93 -3.42 -12.09 -3.18
N VAL A 94 -3.66 -12.53 -1.95
CA VAL A 94 -2.58 -12.81 -0.98
C VAL A 94 -1.69 -13.94 -1.48
N ASN A 95 -2.27 -15.01 -2.05
CA ASN A 95 -1.51 -16.12 -2.60
C ASN A 95 -0.68 -15.70 -3.82
N GLN A 96 -1.23 -14.89 -4.73
CA GLN A 96 -0.48 -14.33 -5.85
C GLN A 96 0.67 -13.44 -5.37
N LEU A 97 0.46 -12.62 -4.34
CA LEU A 97 1.51 -11.77 -3.78
C LEU A 97 2.61 -12.62 -3.14
N ARG A 98 2.26 -13.66 -2.37
CA ARG A 98 3.24 -14.59 -1.79
C ARG A 98 4.07 -15.30 -2.85
N ALA A 99 3.45 -15.73 -3.95
CA ALA A 99 4.17 -16.35 -5.06
C ALA A 99 5.18 -15.39 -5.69
N LYS A 100 4.79 -14.12 -5.91
CA LYS A 100 5.70 -13.09 -6.42
C LYS A 100 6.84 -12.76 -5.47
N VAL A 101 6.60 -12.74 -4.16
CA VAL A 101 7.66 -12.51 -3.18
C VAL A 101 8.69 -13.62 -3.25
N ARG A 102 8.24 -14.89 -3.30
CA ARG A 102 9.16 -16.04 -3.44
C ARG A 102 9.99 -15.98 -4.71
N SER A 103 9.37 -15.69 -5.86
CA SER A 103 10.13 -15.59 -7.12
C SER A 103 11.16 -14.47 -7.07
N LEU A 104 10.82 -13.32 -6.46
CA LEU A 104 11.76 -12.22 -6.29
C LEU A 104 12.90 -12.56 -5.32
N GLU A 105 12.62 -13.31 -4.26
CA GLU A 105 13.64 -13.79 -3.32
C GLU A 105 14.64 -14.74 -4.02
N GLU A 106 14.15 -15.66 -4.85
CA GLU A 106 14.98 -16.56 -5.65
C GLU A 106 15.83 -15.78 -6.68
N GLU A 107 15.25 -14.82 -7.39
CA GLU A 107 15.98 -13.95 -8.31
C GLU A 107 17.08 -13.15 -7.59
N LEU A 108 16.79 -12.66 -6.40
CA LEU A 108 17.75 -11.92 -5.58
C LEU A 108 18.89 -12.84 -5.14
N GLU A 109 18.60 -14.04 -4.68
CA GLU A 109 19.60 -15.04 -4.30
C GLU A 109 20.53 -15.37 -5.46
N THR A 110 19.98 -15.63 -6.65
CA THR A 110 20.78 -15.93 -7.85
C THR A 110 21.66 -14.74 -8.27
N ALA A 111 21.15 -13.50 -8.18
CA ALA A 111 21.91 -12.30 -8.50
C ALA A 111 23.06 -12.06 -7.49
N ASN A 112 22.81 -12.30 -6.21
CA ASN A 112 23.83 -12.22 -5.17
C ASN A 112 24.92 -13.26 -5.36
N PHE A 113 24.53 -14.51 -5.62
CA PHE A 113 25.47 -15.59 -5.91
C PHE A 113 26.33 -15.26 -7.12
N LYS A 114 25.71 -14.78 -8.21
CA LYS A 114 26.40 -14.37 -9.44
C LYS A 114 27.43 -13.28 -9.17
N THR A 115 27.06 -12.27 -8.41
CA THR A 115 27.95 -11.17 -8.00
C THR A 115 29.15 -11.67 -7.21
N LEU A 116 28.91 -12.53 -6.21
CA LEU A 116 29.97 -13.09 -5.38
C LEU A 116 30.92 -14.01 -6.17
N TYR A 117 30.36 -14.80 -7.08
CA TYR A 117 31.12 -15.67 -7.97
C TYR A 117 32.05 -14.86 -8.89
N TYR A 118 31.51 -13.90 -9.65
CA TYR A 118 32.34 -13.12 -10.58
C TYR A 118 33.33 -12.20 -9.89
N SER A 119 32.97 -11.58 -8.76
CA SER A 119 33.93 -10.77 -7.98
C SER A 119 35.09 -11.62 -7.46
N THR A 120 34.83 -12.87 -7.09
CA THR A 120 35.89 -13.81 -6.70
C THR A 120 36.78 -14.17 -7.88
N LEU A 121 36.21 -14.46 -9.06
CA LEU A 121 36.99 -14.73 -10.27
C LEU A 121 37.86 -13.54 -10.68
N VAL A 122 37.33 -12.31 -10.62
CA VAL A 122 38.10 -11.09 -10.93
C VAL A 122 39.29 -10.95 -9.97
N ARG A 123 39.06 -11.20 -8.67
CA ARG A 123 40.12 -11.17 -7.67
C ARG A 123 41.20 -12.23 -7.93
N VAL A 124 40.81 -13.47 -8.21
CA VAL A 124 41.74 -14.55 -8.56
C VAL A 124 42.55 -14.18 -9.81
N ALA A 125 41.89 -13.70 -10.87
CA ALA A 125 42.56 -13.29 -12.09
C ALA A 125 43.59 -12.17 -11.85
N LYS A 126 43.25 -11.20 -11.01
CA LYS A 126 44.15 -10.09 -10.66
C LYS A 126 45.35 -10.53 -9.84
N HIS A 127 45.13 -11.36 -8.82
CA HIS A 127 46.17 -11.74 -7.87
C HIS A 127 47.04 -12.91 -8.34
N GLU A 128 46.45 -13.93 -8.94
CA GLU A 128 47.16 -15.16 -9.32
C GLU A 128 47.65 -15.11 -10.77
N LEU A 129 46.86 -14.53 -11.67
CA LEU A 129 47.18 -14.48 -13.11
C LEU A 129 47.72 -13.13 -13.56
N GLY A 130 47.67 -12.09 -12.71
CA GLY A 130 48.12 -10.74 -13.05
C GLY A 130 47.26 -10.04 -14.12
N VAL A 131 46.05 -10.55 -14.40
CA VAL A 131 45.14 -10.01 -15.43
C VAL A 131 44.13 -9.07 -14.78
N ASP A 132 44.18 -7.80 -15.14
CA ASP A 132 43.25 -6.76 -14.67
C ASP A 132 42.01 -6.69 -15.58
N ILE A 133 40.92 -7.33 -15.15
CA ILE A 133 39.66 -7.43 -15.91
C ILE A 133 38.75 -6.19 -15.66
N GLU A 134 39.04 -5.40 -14.63
CA GLU A 134 38.21 -4.26 -14.25
C GLU A 134 38.35 -3.11 -15.27
N LYS A 135 37.21 -2.59 -15.74
CA LYS A 135 37.21 -1.42 -16.61
C LYS A 135 37.63 -0.18 -15.82
N LYS A 136 38.79 0.38 -16.15
CA LYS A 136 39.27 1.64 -15.57
C LYS A 136 38.34 2.79 -15.99
N SER A 137 37.86 3.56 -15.01
CA SER A 137 36.89 4.66 -15.20
C SER A 137 37.46 5.94 -15.82
N VAL A 138 38.76 5.95 -16.17
CA VAL A 138 39.51 7.16 -16.57
C VAL A 138 39.21 7.60 -18.01
N THR A 139 38.66 6.74 -18.85
CA THR A 139 38.39 7.07 -20.26
C THR A 139 37.08 7.84 -20.39
N LYS A 140 37.16 9.15 -20.68
CA LYS A 140 36.01 9.97 -21.08
C LYS A 140 35.27 9.28 -22.24
N PRO A 141 33.95 9.08 -22.16
CA PRO A 141 33.20 8.49 -23.27
C PRO A 141 33.26 9.42 -24.47
N SER A 142 33.74 8.93 -25.60
CA SER A 142 33.89 9.67 -26.87
C SER A 142 32.56 9.90 -27.61
N GLY A 143 31.44 10.01 -26.89
CA GLY A 143 30.08 10.05 -27.45
C GLY A 143 29.17 11.13 -26.88
N SER A 144 29.72 12.14 -26.21
CA SER A 144 29.00 13.34 -25.79
C SER A 144 29.27 14.46 -26.79
N CYS A 145 28.59 14.43 -27.94
CA CYS A 145 28.44 15.57 -28.85
C CYS A 145 26.98 16.00 -28.85
#